data_AF-A0A6C0NXA4-F1
#
_entry.id   AF-A0A6C0NXA4-F1
#
_cell.length_a   1.000
_cell.length_b   1.000
_cell.length_c   1.000
_cell.angle_alpha   90.00
_cell.angle_beta   90.00
_cell.angle_gamma   90.00
#
_symmetry.space_group_name_H-M   'P 1'
#
loop_
_entity.id
_entity.type
_entity.pdbx_description
1 polymer ?
#
loop_
_entity_poly.entity_id
_entity_poly.type
_entity_poly.pdbx_seq_one_letter_code
_entity_poly.pdbx_strand_id
1 'polypeptide(L)'
;MITLSTKQRRNIVHHLIRCGILGAFGLYIVYLARTGTLVLFVEPNLAVPVKLSAIGLFATAIYQFQSAVQEWQGIEAAACDCNHEPPRSLLANLVVYTLFLLPLAIGIIF
;
A
#
# COMPACT_ATOMS: atom_id res chain seq x y z
N MET A 1 9.43 25.88 -10.58
CA MET A 1 9.99 25.03 -9.50
C MET A 1 8.91 24.96 -8.41
N ILE A 2 8.17 23.85 -8.30
CA ILE A 2 7.03 23.76 -7.37
C ILE A 2 7.60 23.71 -5.94
N THR A 3 7.39 24.76 -5.15
CA THR A 3 7.80 24.81 -3.75
C THR A 3 6.83 24.01 -2.90
N LEU A 4 7.06 22.71 -2.78
CA LEU A 4 6.24 21.81 -1.96
C LEU A 4 6.38 22.14 -0.47
N SER A 5 5.26 22.45 0.19
CA SER A 5 5.17 22.63 1.66
C SER A 5 5.54 21.34 2.41
N THR A 6 6.10 21.46 3.62
CA THR A 6 6.46 20.33 4.49
C THR A 6 5.27 19.40 4.79
N LYS A 7 4.04 19.94 4.85
CA LYS A 7 2.82 19.14 5.01
C LYS A 7 2.53 18.30 3.76
N GLN A 8 2.63 18.91 2.58
CA GLN A 8 2.47 18.24 1.28
C GLN A 8 3.48 17.11 1.08
N ARG A 9 4.76 17.36 1.40
CA ARG A 9 5.82 16.34 1.31
C ARG A 9 5.52 15.12 2.16
N ARG A 10 5.00 15.31 3.38
CA ARG A 10 4.67 14.21 4.29
C ARG A 10 3.52 13.36 3.75
N ASN A 11 2.47 13.98 3.19
CA ASN A 11 1.35 13.25 2.60
C ASN A 11 1.77 12.45 1.37
N ILE A 12 2.56 13.04 0.48
CA ILE A 12 3.12 12.36 -0.69
C ILE A 12 3.92 11.13 -0.26
N VAL A 13 4.85 11.29 0.70
CA VAL A 13 5.64 10.17 1.23
C VAL A 13 4.75 9.09 1.85
N HIS A 14 3.71 9.48 2.59
CA HIS A 14 2.76 8.55 3.20
C HIS A 14 2.02 7.70 2.15
N HIS A 15 1.51 8.34 1.09
CA HIS A 15 0.83 7.67 -0.01
C HIS A 15 1.76 6.78 -0.82
N LEU A 16 3.00 7.21 -1.06
CA LEU A 16 4.01 6.41 -1.76
C LEU A 16 4.42 5.17 -0.97
N ILE A 17 4.63 5.28 0.35
CA ILE A 17 4.97 4.13 1.20
C ILE A 17 3.82 3.11 1.18
N ARG A 18 2.58 3.56 1.38
CA ARG A 18 1.41 2.66 1.32
C ARG A 18 1.24 2.05 -0.07
N CYS A 19 1.39 2.82 -1.13
CA CYS A 19 1.37 2.31 -2.50
C CYS A 19 2.41 1.20 -2.69
N GLY A 20 3.64 1.41 -2.23
CA GLY A 20 4.70 0.42 -2.30
C GLY A 20 4.37 -0.87 -1.54
N ILE A 21 3.87 -0.75 -0.30
CA ILE A 21 3.48 -1.90 0.52
C ILE A 21 2.36 -2.70 -0.14
N LEU A 22 1.28 -2.04 -0.57
CA LEU A 22 0.14 -2.72 -1.19
C LEU A 22 0.52 -3.35 -2.53
N GLY A 23 1.33 -2.66 -3.34
CA GLY A 23 1.85 -3.20 -4.59
C GLY A 23 2.74 -4.44 -4.35
N ALA A 24 3.58 -4.41 -3.31
CA ALA A 24 4.43 -5.54 -2.96
C ALA A 24 3.61 -6.75 -2.51
N PHE A 25 2.57 -6.57 -1.69
CA PHE A 25 1.63 -7.64 -1.36
C PHE A 25 0.92 -8.21 -2.59
N GLY A 26 0.40 -7.35 -3.47
CA GLY A 26 -0.25 -7.78 -4.71
C GLY A 26 0.69 -8.61 -5.59
N LEU A 27 1.93 -8.15 -5.79
CA LEU A 27 2.95 -8.85 -6.56
C LEU A 27 3.33 -10.19 -5.92
N TYR A 28 3.47 -10.23 -4.60
CA TYR A 28 3.79 -11.45 -3.87
C TYR A 28 2.69 -12.50 -4.00
N ILE A 29 1.41 -12.11 -3.91
CA ILE A 29 0.28 -13.01 -4.17
C ILE A 29 0.32 -13.54 -5.61
N VAL A 30 0.60 -12.69 -6.59
CA VAL A 30 0.73 -13.10 -8.00
C VAL A 30 1.89 -14.09 -8.17
N TYR A 31 3.04 -13.84 -7.53
CA TYR A 31 4.19 -14.74 -7.55
C TYR A 31 3.83 -16.13 -6.97
N LEU A 32 3.20 -16.18 -5.80
CA LEU A 32 2.76 -17.43 -5.17
C LEU A 32 1.71 -18.16 -6.02
N ALA A 33 0.79 -17.41 -6.63
CA ALA A 33 -0.24 -17.97 -7.51
C ALA A 33 0.34 -18.56 -8.80
N ARG A 34 1.39 -17.94 -9.36
CA ARG A 34 2.08 -18.39 -10.58
C ARG A 34 2.98 -19.60 -10.34
N THR A 35 3.64 -19.66 -9.19
CA THR A 35 4.52 -20.79 -8.80
C THR A 35 3.76 -21.98 -8.23
N GLY A 36 2.45 -21.85 -8.00
CA GLY A 36 1.63 -22.90 -7.39
C GLY A 36 1.87 -23.11 -5.90
N THR A 37 2.76 -22.31 -5.29
CA THR A 37 3.13 -22.39 -3.87
C THR A 37 2.10 -21.74 -2.96
N LEU A 38 1.12 -21.01 -3.49
CA LEU A 38 0.06 -20.36 -2.71
C LEU A 38 -0.65 -21.33 -1.74
N VAL A 39 -0.82 -22.60 -2.14
CA VAL A 39 -1.48 -23.64 -1.33
C VAL A 39 -0.65 -24.06 -0.11
N LEU A 40 0.66 -23.78 -0.10
CA LEU A 40 1.52 -24.02 1.06
C LEU A 40 1.28 -22.98 2.18
N PHE A 41 0.80 -21.79 1.81
CA PHE A 41 0.59 -20.67 2.74
C PHE A 41 -0.89 -20.44 3.05
N VAL A 42 -1.78 -20.85 2.16
CA VAL A 42 -3.21 -20.57 2.23
C VAL A 42 -3.99 -21.86 1.98
N GLU A 43 -5.01 -22.11 2.79
CA GLU A 43 -5.89 -23.25 2.60
C GLU A 43 -6.54 -23.23 1.20
N PRO A 44 -6.68 -24.38 0.49
CA PRO A 44 -7.14 -24.41 -0.90
C PRO A 44 -8.46 -23.68 -1.15
N ASN A 45 -9.40 -23.75 -0.21
CA ASN A 45 -10.70 -23.08 -0.31
C ASN A 45 -10.58 -21.54 -0.26
N LEU A 46 -9.52 -21.02 0.34
CA LEU A 46 -9.21 -19.59 0.44
C LEU A 46 -8.27 -19.09 -0.66
N ALA A 47 -7.72 -19.98 -1.48
CA ALA A 47 -6.81 -19.59 -2.56
C ALA A 47 -7.48 -18.66 -3.60
N VAL A 48 -8.75 -18.89 -3.91
CA VAL A 48 -9.52 -18.04 -4.85
C VAL A 48 -9.75 -16.63 -4.28
N PRO A 49 -10.33 -16.43 -3.08
CA PRO A 49 -10.51 -15.09 -2.53
C PRO A 49 -9.19 -14.35 -2.33
N VAL A 50 -8.10 -15.04 -1.96
CA VAL A 50 -6.77 -14.41 -1.85
C VAL A 50 -6.28 -13.89 -3.21
N LYS A 51 -6.45 -14.66 -4.30
CA LYS A 51 -6.12 -14.17 -5.66
C LYS A 51 -6.96 -12.96 -6.05
N LEU A 52 -8.24 -12.93 -5.69
CA LEU A 52 -9.11 -11.77 -5.95
C LEU A 52 -8.69 -10.55 -5.13
N SER A 53 -8.21 -10.74 -3.90
CA SER A 53 -7.72 -9.63 -3.06
C SER A 53 -6.55 -8.88 -3.71
N ALA A 54 -5.71 -9.55 -4.51
CA ALA A 54 -4.63 -8.91 -5.24
C ALA A 54 -5.13 -7.82 -6.20
N ILE A 55 -6.31 -8.02 -6.80
CA ILE A 55 -6.95 -7.00 -7.66
C ILE A 55 -7.27 -5.75 -6.84
N GLY A 56 -7.86 -5.93 -5.66
CA GLY A 56 -8.17 -4.82 -4.74
C GLY A 56 -6.92 -4.10 -4.24
N LEU A 57 -5.86 -4.84 -3.92
CA LEU A 57 -4.56 -4.29 -3.52
C LEU A 57 -3.92 -3.46 -4.63
N PHE A 58 -3.95 -3.92 -5.88
CA PHE A 58 -3.46 -3.14 -7.01
C PHE A 58 -4.31 -1.90 -7.29
N ALA A 59 -5.64 -2.03 -7.26
CA ALA A 59 -6.54 -0.89 -7.46
C ALA A 59 -6.30 0.23 -6.43
N THR A 60 -6.17 -0.14 -5.16
CA THR A 60 -5.88 0.81 -4.07
C THR A 60 -4.44 1.34 -4.11
N ALA A 61 -3.46 0.56 -4.56
CA ALA A 61 -2.10 1.05 -4.79
C ALA A 61 -2.07 2.10 -5.92
N ILE A 62 -2.74 1.84 -7.05
CA ILE A 62 -2.87 2.78 -8.16
C ILE A 62 -3.55 4.06 -7.70
N TYR A 63 -4.64 3.97 -6.94
CA TYR A 63 -5.33 5.13 -6.40
C TYR A 63 -4.42 5.99 -5.51
N GLN A 64 -3.66 5.36 -4.61
CA GLN A 64 -2.70 6.07 -3.75
C GLN A 64 -1.52 6.65 -4.53
N PHE A 65 -1.10 6.02 -5.62
CA PHE A 65 -0.10 6.58 -6.52
C PHE A 65 -0.65 7.84 -7.22
N GLN A 66 -1.88 7.77 -7.74
CA GLN A 66 -2.53 8.90 -8.39
C GLN A 66 -2.74 10.07 -7.42
N SER A 67 -3.08 9.81 -6.15
CA SER A 67 -3.21 10.87 -5.15
C SER A 67 -1.86 11.54 -4.84
N ALA A 68 -0.78 10.76 -4.73
CA ALA A 68 0.58 11.30 -4.57
C ALA A 68 1.01 12.18 -5.76
N VAL A 69 0.67 11.77 -6.99
CA VAL A 69 0.96 12.54 -8.21
C VAL A 69 0.16 13.85 -8.26
N GLN A 70 -1.13 13.82 -7.90
CA GLN A 70 -1.98 15.02 -7.85
C GLN A 70 -1.48 16.03 -6.81
N GLU A 71 -1.13 15.55 -5.60
CA GLU A 71 -0.54 16.41 -4.56
C GLU A 71 0.80 17.04 -5.00
N TRP A 72 1.60 16.31 -5.78
CA TRP A 72 2.85 16.84 -6.36
C TRP A 72 2.60 17.90 -7.43
N GLN A 73 1.56 17.72 -8.25
CA GLN A 73 1.14 18.69 -9.27
C GLN A 73 0.46 19.93 -8.67
N GLY A 74 0.21 19.95 -7.35
CA GLY A 74 -0.48 21.05 -6.67
C GLY A 74 -1.97 21.12 -7.01
N ILE A 75 -2.53 20.03 -7.57
CA ILE A 75 -3.96 19.90 -7.83
C ILE A 75 -4.59 19.51 -6.48
N GLU A 76 -5.27 20.44 -5.84
CA GLU A 76 -6.08 20.11 -4.66
C GLU A 76 -7.18 19.15 -5.11
N ALA A 77 -7.13 17.92 -4.60
CA ALA A 77 -8.21 16.96 -4.77
C ALA A 77 -9.49 17.62 -4.26
N ALA A 78 -10.58 17.56 -5.05
CA ALA A 78 -11.89 18.04 -4.64
C ALA A 78 -12.16 17.53 -3.21
N ALA A 79 -12.41 18.46 -2.30
CA ALA A 79 -12.50 18.22 -0.86
C ALA A 79 -13.67 17.28 -0.52
N CYS A 80 -13.50 15.98 -0.78
CA CYS A 80 -14.21 14.97 -0.06
C CYS A 80 -13.64 15.01 1.37
N ASP A 81 -14.49 15.40 2.32
CA ASP A 81 -14.26 15.54 3.76
C ASP A 81 -13.89 14.20 4.47
N CYS A 82 -13.23 13.30 3.76
CA CYS A 82 -12.75 12.01 4.22
C CYS A 82 -11.24 12.05 4.55
N ASN A 83 -10.66 13.24 4.70
CA ASN A 83 -9.23 13.41 4.92
C ASN A 83 -8.84 13.01 6.36
N HIS A 84 -8.63 11.71 6.58
CA HIS A 84 -8.01 11.21 7.80
C HIS A 84 -6.54 11.65 7.81
N GLU A 85 -6.27 12.74 8.53
CA GLU A 85 -4.92 13.24 8.73
C GLU A 85 -4.08 12.14 9.39
N PRO A 86 -2.91 11.78 8.84
CA PRO A 86 -2.09 10.69 9.38
C PRO A 86 -1.75 10.96 10.86
N PRO A 87 -1.71 9.92 11.71
CA PRO A 87 -1.42 10.08 13.12
C PRO A 87 -0.08 10.81 13.28
N ARG A 88 -0.10 11.85 14.11
CA ARG A 88 1.05 12.75 14.33
C ARG A 88 2.23 12.03 14.99
N SER A 89 2.01 10.88 15.62
CA SER A 89 3.03 10.10 16.30
C SER A 89 3.81 9.22 15.32
N LEU A 90 5.12 9.47 15.23
CA LEU A 90 6.06 8.66 14.45
C LEU A 90 6.05 7.19 14.89
N LEU A 91 5.88 6.93 16.19
CA LEU A 91 5.80 5.58 16.75
C LEU A 91 4.59 4.80 16.22
N ALA A 92 3.42 5.45 16.09
CA ALA A 92 2.22 4.78 15.56
C ALA A 92 2.39 4.46 14.07
N ASN A 93 2.98 5.37 13.30
CA ASN A 93 3.29 5.11 11.89
C ASN A 93 4.28 3.96 11.74
N LEU A 94 5.33 3.92 12.56
CA LEU A 94 6.31 2.84 12.57
C LEU A 94 5.63 1.49 12.87
N VAL A 95 4.86 1.41 13.96
CA VAL A 95 4.14 0.18 14.33
C VAL A 95 3.24 -0.32 13.20
N VAL A 96 2.45 0.57 12.59
CA VAL A 96 1.55 0.21 11.49
C VAL A 96 2.33 -0.29 10.28
N TYR A 97 3.37 0.42 9.83
CA TYR A 97 4.12 -0.01 8.65
C TYR A 97 4.92 -1.28 8.89
N THR A 98 5.53 -1.44 10.07
CA THR A 98 6.23 -2.67 10.43
C THR A 98 5.27 -3.85 10.49
N LEU A 99 4.03 -3.66 10.96
CA LEU A 99 3.02 -4.73 10.99
C LEU A 99 2.70 -5.28 9.59
N PHE A 100 2.79 -4.45 8.54
CA PHE A 100 2.60 -4.89 7.16
C PHE A 100 3.90 -5.36 6.49
N LEU A 101 5.04 -4.75 6.78
CA LEU A 101 6.33 -5.15 6.22
C LEU A 101 6.83 -6.49 6.77
N LEU A 102 6.57 -6.78 8.05
CA LEU A 102 7.02 -7.99 8.72
C LEU A 102 6.48 -9.28 8.06
N PRO A 103 5.16 -9.45 7.84
CA PRO A 103 4.65 -10.66 7.17
C PRO A 103 5.14 -10.78 5.73
N LEU A 104 5.33 -9.67 5.02
CA LEU A 104 5.90 -9.68 3.67
C LEU A 104 7.36 -10.13 3.68
N ALA A 105 8.17 -9.63 4.62
CA ALA A 105 9.57 -10.02 4.76
C ALA A 105 9.70 -11.51 5.13
N ILE A 106 8.89 -11.99 6.07
CA ILE A 106 8.87 -13.41 6.46
C ILE A 106 8.51 -14.29 5.26
N GLY A 107 7.45 -13.96 4.51
CA GLY A 107 7.04 -14.75 3.35
C GLY A 107 8.06 -14.76 2.19
N ILE A 108 8.94 -13.77 2.09
CA ILE A 108 10.01 -13.77 1.07
C ILE A 108 11.22 -14.62 1.53
N ILE A 109 11.49 -14.64 2.83
CA ILE A 109 12.66 -15.32 3.41
C ILE A 109 12.44 -16.82 3.59
N PHE A 110 11.21 -17.24 3.90
CA PHE A 110 10.82 -18.63 4.16
C PHE A 110 10.00 -19.21 3.01
#